data_AF-A0A3D4ECB2-F1
#
_entry.id   AF-A0A3D4ECB2-F1
#
_cell.length_a   1.000
_cell.length_b   1.000
_cell.length_c   1.000
_cell.angle_alpha   90.00
_cell.angle_beta   90.00
_cell.angle_gamma   90.00
#
_symmetry.space_group_name_H-M   'P 1'
#
loop_
_entity.id
_entity.type
_entity.pdbx_description
1 polymer ?
#
loop_
_entity_poly.entity_id
_entity_poly.type
_entity_poly.pdbx_seq_one_letter_code
_entity_poly.pdbx_strand_id
1 'polypeptide(L)'
;IGVALLGIGKAEGFSDGVIAGAIISGAYFGDKISPLSDTTVLASSMNKVPMFKHIRYLMYTTVPSIVITLIIFLILGLSHTGNDANLVNEYTNVLKAKFNITPWLMIVPALTAIMIARRLPALIVLGLSTLLAAVAALIFQPDIIREIGAGISGTESQAKILFTGTIESIYNSVSVDTGNPEVNQLVASKGMIGMLNTVYLIICAMCFGAAMKASGMLHHLASIILPMAKHRVSLVTSTVVTGTALNGIVSDQYLAIILTSSLFKDIYDKEGYEDRLLSRAVEDSATVTSPLFPWSSCGMTQATILSVPTLTYLPYCFFNIISPLMSITVAILGFKIFRKVMS
;
A
#
# COMPACT_ATOMS: atom_id res chain seq x y z
N ILE A 1 5.72 -5.16 8.54
CA ILE A 1 6.07 -6.41 7.82
C ILE A 1 6.86 -6.09 6.54
N GLY A 2 6.36 -5.21 5.65
CA GLY A 2 7.07 -4.85 4.40
C GLY A 2 8.53 -4.39 4.56
N VAL A 3 8.82 -3.52 5.54
CA VAL A 3 10.20 -3.04 5.80
C VAL A 3 11.16 -4.17 6.17
N ALA A 4 10.69 -5.21 6.89
CA ALA A 4 11.52 -6.38 7.20
C ALA A 4 11.81 -7.22 5.94
N LEU A 5 10.82 -7.37 5.05
CA LEU A 5 10.99 -8.08 3.78
C LEU A 5 11.94 -7.34 2.83
N LEU A 6 11.99 -6.01 2.91
CA LEU A 6 12.99 -5.18 2.21
C LEU A 6 14.42 -5.57 2.60
N GLY A 7 14.68 -5.78 3.88
CA GLY A 7 16.00 -6.21 4.35
C GLY A 7 16.44 -7.57 3.86
N ILE A 8 15.51 -8.53 3.88
CA ILE A 8 15.79 -9.87 3.37
C ILE A 8 16.06 -9.80 1.86
N GLY A 9 15.22 -9.11 1.10
CA GLY A 9 15.43 -8.96 -0.34
C GLY A 9 16.76 -8.30 -0.70
N LYS A 10 17.18 -7.29 0.07
CA LYS A 10 18.49 -6.63 -0.10
C LYS A 10 19.65 -7.57 0.20
N ALA A 11 19.55 -8.36 1.28
CA ALA A 11 20.56 -9.36 1.62
C ALA A 11 20.73 -10.41 0.52
N GLU A 12 19.63 -10.79 -0.14
CA GLU A 12 19.60 -11.70 -1.29
C GLU A 12 20.07 -11.03 -2.60
N GLY A 13 20.31 -9.72 -2.60
CA GLY A 13 20.82 -8.95 -3.75
C GLY A 13 19.76 -8.47 -4.74
N PHE A 14 18.47 -8.49 -4.38
CA PHE A 14 17.43 -7.90 -5.21
C PHE A 14 17.47 -6.37 -5.16
N SER A 15 17.11 -5.73 -6.28
CA SER A 15 16.97 -4.27 -6.29
C SER A 15 15.76 -3.80 -5.47
N ASP A 16 15.89 -2.64 -4.85
CA ASP A 16 14.86 -1.98 -4.04
C ASP A 16 13.50 -1.90 -4.77
N GLY A 17 13.53 -1.64 -6.08
CA GLY A 17 12.33 -1.56 -6.92
C GLY A 17 11.56 -2.89 -7.00
N VAL A 18 12.26 -4.00 -7.21
CA VAL A 18 11.63 -5.35 -7.30
C VAL A 18 11.00 -5.73 -5.96
N ILE A 19 11.73 -5.50 -4.87
CA ILE A 19 11.27 -5.87 -3.52
C ILE A 19 10.06 -5.03 -3.12
N ALA A 20 10.12 -3.70 -3.32
CA ALA A 20 9.01 -2.80 -3.07
C ALA A 20 7.80 -3.13 -3.95
N GLY A 21 8.02 -3.42 -5.24
CA GLY A 21 6.98 -3.83 -6.18
C GLY A 21 6.24 -5.10 -5.74
N ALA A 22 6.97 -6.09 -5.21
CA ALA A 22 6.39 -7.32 -4.67
C ALA A 22 5.57 -7.07 -3.40
N ILE A 23 6.09 -6.26 -2.47
CA ILE A 23 5.39 -5.89 -1.23
C ILE A 23 4.09 -5.15 -1.55
N ILE A 24 4.14 -4.15 -2.43
CA ILE A 24 2.98 -3.36 -2.84
C ILE A 24 1.96 -4.24 -3.57
N SER A 25 2.41 -5.11 -4.48
CA SER A 25 1.52 -6.05 -5.18
C SER A 25 0.76 -6.95 -4.21
N GLY A 26 1.44 -7.52 -3.21
CA GLY A 26 0.82 -8.34 -2.18
C GLY A 26 -0.13 -7.55 -1.27
N ALA A 27 0.24 -6.33 -0.91
CA ALA A 27 -0.60 -5.45 -0.08
C ALA A 27 -1.92 -5.11 -0.78
N TYR A 28 -1.88 -4.71 -2.05
CA TYR A 28 -3.10 -4.37 -2.82
C TYR A 28 -3.91 -5.60 -3.23
N PHE A 29 -3.29 -6.77 -3.38
CA PHE A 29 -4.03 -8.02 -3.47
C PHE A 29 -4.83 -8.29 -2.19
N GLY A 30 -4.19 -8.17 -1.03
CA GLY A 30 -4.83 -8.33 0.27
C GLY A 30 -5.96 -7.32 0.51
N ASP A 31 -5.76 -6.07 0.10
CA ASP A 31 -6.74 -4.99 0.17
C ASP A 31 -8.05 -5.39 -0.52
N LYS A 32 -7.99 -5.78 -1.80
CA LYS A 32 -9.18 -6.13 -2.61
C LYS A 32 -9.99 -7.31 -2.12
N ILE A 33 -9.36 -8.25 -1.41
CA ILE A 33 -10.05 -9.45 -0.90
C ILE A 33 -10.54 -9.27 0.53
N SER A 34 -10.24 -8.13 1.15
CA SER A 34 -10.55 -7.86 2.55
C SER A 34 -11.93 -7.24 2.70
N PRO A 35 -12.86 -7.87 3.45
CA PRO A 35 -14.13 -7.24 3.82
C PRO A 35 -13.96 -6.11 4.86
N LEU A 36 -12.72 -5.88 5.32
CA LEU A 36 -12.35 -4.80 6.23
C LEU A 36 -11.76 -3.60 5.49
N SER A 37 -11.47 -3.73 4.20
CA SER A 37 -10.86 -2.63 3.45
C SER A 37 -11.89 -1.52 3.20
N ASP A 38 -11.52 -0.29 3.56
CA ASP A 38 -12.34 0.90 3.34
C ASP A 38 -12.57 1.17 1.85
N THR A 39 -11.59 0.87 0.99
CA THR A 39 -11.71 1.04 -0.48
C THR A 39 -12.71 0.05 -1.05
N THR A 40 -12.64 -1.21 -0.64
CA THR A 40 -13.61 -2.26 -1.04
C THR A 40 -15.01 -1.96 -0.48
N VAL A 41 -15.13 -1.42 0.74
CA VAL A 41 -16.40 -0.94 1.31
C VAL A 41 -16.96 0.22 0.51
N LEU A 42 -16.11 1.18 0.12
CA LEU A 42 -16.52 2.33 -0.66
C LEU A 42 -16.95 1.95 -2.07
N ALA A 43 -16.16 1.15 -2.78
CA ALA A 43 -16.45 0.72 -4.15
C ALA A 43 -17.73 -0.12 -4.23
N SER A 44 -18.01 -0.96 -3.23
CA SER A 44 -19.26 -1.73 -3.15
C SER A 44 -20.46 -0.86 -2.77
N SER A 45 -20.33 0.02 -1.77
CA SER A 45 -21.42 0.88 -1.28
C SER A 45 -21.85 1.96 -2.28
N MET A 46 -20.90 2.62 -2.95
CA MET A 46 -21.19 3.65 -3.97
C MET A 46 -22.02 3.08 -5.13
N ASN A 47 -21.81 1.80 -5.43
CA ASN A 47 -22.49 1.06 -6.48
C ASN A 47 -23.65 0.20 -5.97
N LYS A 48 -24.04 0.32 -4.68
CA LYS A 48 -25.18 -0.40 -4.07
C LYS A 48 -25.08 -1.94 -4.20
N VAL A 49 -23.86 -2.49 -4.19
CA VAL A 49 -23.62 -3.94 -4.27
C VAL A 49 -23.34 -4.49 -2.88
N PRO A 50 -24.01 -5.58 -2.44
CA PRO A 50 -23.67 -6.23 -1.18
C PRO A 50 -22.21 -6.66 -1.14
N MET A 51 -21.52 -6.37 -0.03
CA MET A 51 -20.06 -6.56 0.13
C MET A 51 -19.58 -7.94 -0.32
N PHE A 52 -20.17 -9.02 0.20
CA PHE A 52 -19.74 -10.38 -0.17
C PHE A 52 -20.04 -10.74 -1.63
N LYS A 53 -21.08 -10.15 -2.25
CA LYS A 53 -21.34 -10.30 -3.68
C LYS A 53 -20.26 -9.58 -4.50
N HIS A 54 -19.84 -8.40 -4.06
CA HIS A 54 -18.74 -7.65 -4.66
C HIS A 54 -17.42 -8.42 -4.59
N ILE A 55 -16.98 -8.87 -3.39
CA ILE A 55 -15.72 -9.61 -3.22
C ILE A 55 -15.70 -10.88 -4.06
N ARG A 56 -16.77 -11.69 -4.06
CA ARG A 56 -16.84 -12.88 -4.91
C ARG A 56 -16.72 -12.56 -6.40
N TYR A 57 -17.23 -11.40 -6.81
CA TYR A 57 -17.19 -10.97 -8.20
C TYR A 57 -15.83 -10.36 -8.60
N LEU A 58 -15.11 -9.75 -7.66
CA LEU A 58 -13.72 -9.32 -7.83
C LEU A 58 -12.79 -10.50 -8.12
N MET A 59 -13.06 -11.69 -7.57
CA MET A 59 -12.20 -12.85 -7.77
C MET A 59 -11.97 -13.22 -9.24
N TYR A 60 -12.91 -12.87 -10.13
CA TYR A 60 -12.77 -13.11 -11.57
C TYR A 60 -11.65 -12.31 -12.23
N THR A 61 -11.24 -11.17 -11.67
CA THR A 61 -10.11 -10.37 -12.16
C THR A 61 -8.92 -10.48 -11.22
N THR A 62 -9.16 -10.52 -9.91
CA THR A 62 -8.12 -10.58 -8.88
C THR A 62 -7.33 -11.89 -8.89
N VAL A 63 -7.99 -13.06 -8.98
CA VAL A 63 -7.28 -14.36 -8.96
C VAL A 63 -6.37 -14.53 -10.19
N PRO A 64 -6.84 -14.30 -11.43
CA PRO A 64 -5.95 -14.36 -12.58
C PRO A 64 -4.77 -13.38 -12.48
N SER A 65 -5.01 -12.16 -11.99
CA SER A 65 -3.97 -11.14 -11.86
C SER A 65 -2.89 -11.52 -10.86
N ILE A 66 -3.26 -12.05 -9.69
CA ILE A 66 -2.27 -12.47 -8.69
C ILE A 66 -1.52 -13.72 -9.15
N VAL A 67 -2.17 -14.65 -9.86
CA VAL A 67 -1.49 -15.84 -10.41
C VAL A 67 -0.42 -15.42 -11.40
N ILE A 68 -0.72 -14.51 -12.34
CA ILE A 68 0.28 -14.00 -13.29
C ILE A 68 1.39 -13.27 -12.54
N THR A 69 1.04 -12.44 -11.55
CA THR A 69 2.02 -11.72 -10.73
C THR A 69 2.97 -12.67 -10.00
N LEU A 70 2.44 -13.75 -9.40
CA LEU A 70 3.23 -14.77 -8.72
C LEU A 70 4.14 -15.53 -9.69
N ILE A 71 3.66 -15.84 -10.89
CA ILE A 71 4.48 -16.47 -11.94
C ILE A 71 5.65 -15.55 -12.33
N ILE A 72 5.39 -14.26 -12.53
CA ILE A 72 6.45 -13.29 -12.88
C ILE A 72 7.48 -13.20 -11.76
N PHE A 73 7.05 -13.03 -10.50
CA PHE A 73 7.98 -12.98 -9.36
C PHE A 73 8.70 -14.31 -9.13
N LEU A 74 8.07 -15.45 -9.41
CA LEU A 74 8.72 -16.75 -9.35
C LEU A 74 9.84 -16.87 -10.40
N ILE A 75 9.57 -16.44 -11.65
CA ILE A 75 10.59 -16.44 -12.71
C ILE A 75 11.73 -15.49 -12.35
N LEU A 76 11.43 -14.27 -11.87
CA LEU A 76 12.44 -13.32 -11.42
C LEU A 76 13.26 -13.88 -10.26
N GLY A 77 12.62 -14.56 -9.31
CA GLY A 77 13.30 -15.20 -8.18
C GLY A 77 14.20 -16.37 -8.60
N LEU A 78 13.76 -17.21 -9.53
CA LEU A 78 14.53 -18.36 -10.03
C LEU A 78 15.65 -17.98 -11.01
N SER A 79 15.49 -16.85 -11.71
CA SER A 79 16.53 -16.31 -12.62
C SER A 79 17.56 -15.44 -11.91
N HIS A 80 17.29 -15.06 -10.66
CA HIS A 80 18.24 -14.31 -9.85
C HIS A 80 19.38 -15.22 -9.41
N THR A 81 20.56 -15.00 -9.99
CA THR A 81 21.81 -15.50 -9.42
C THR A 81 22.08 -14.65 -8.17
N GLY A 82 21.68 -15.16 -7.00
CA GLY A 82 21.82 -14.45 -5.73
C GLY A 82 23.24 -13.93 -5.48
N ASN A 83 23.36 -13.01 -4.53
CA ASN A 83 24.67 -12.63 -3.99
C ASN A 83 25.37 -13.86 -3.38
N ASP A 84 26.71 -13.83 -3.32
CA ASP A 84 27.51 -14.84 -2.61
C ASP A 84 26.90 -15.10 -1.22
N ALA A 85 26.74 -16.38 -0.85
CA ALA A 85 26.23 -16.79 0.47
C ALA A 85 26.98 -16.11 1.65
N ASN A 86 28.18 -15.58 1.39
CA ASN A 86 28.97 -14.78 2.30
C ASN A 86 28.28 -13.47 2.74
N LEU A 87 27.57 -12.76 1.86
CA LEU A 87 26.89 -11.49 2.19
C LEU A 87 25.69 -11.70 3.11
N VAL A 88 24.89 -12.74 2.85
CA VAL A 88 23.75 -13.11 3.72
C VAL A 88 24.24 -13.50 5.11
N ASN A 89 25.35 -14.26 5.18
CA ASN A 89 25.99 -14.63 6.45
C ASN A 89 26.54 -13.41 7.19
N GLU A 90 27.15 -12.46 6.48
CA GLU A 90 27.64 -11.21 7.06
C GLU A 90 26.48 -10.42 7.68
N TYR A 91 25.37 -10.21 6.97
CA TYR A 91 24.25 -9.40 7.45
C TYR A 91 23.60 -10.07 8.67
N THR A 92 23.46 -11.39 8.61
CA THR A 92 22.92 -12.18 9.72
C THR A 92 23.81 -12.08 10.96
N ASN A 93 25.14 -12.14 10.80
CA ASN A 93 26.07 -12.06 11.91
C ASN A 93 26.10 -10.66 12.54
N VAL A 94 26.13 -9.61 11.72
CA VAL A 94 26.07 -8.22 12.18
C VAL A 94 24.78 -7.96 12.95
N LEU A 95 23.63 -8.39 12.42
CA LEU A 95 22.34 -8.22 13.09
C LEU A 95 22.25 -9.01 14.40
N LYS A 96 22.74 -10.26 14.45
CA LYS A 96 22.77 -11.06 15.68
C LYS A 96 23.70 -10.49 16.75
N ALA A 97 24.79 -9.84 16.35
CA ALA A 97 25.73 -9.22 17.28
C ALA A 97 25.17 -7.93 17.90
N LYS A 98 24.39 -7.16 17.13
CA LYS A 98 23.85 -5.85 17.56
C LYS A 98 22.46 -5.92 18.16
N PHE A 99 21.59 -6.81 17.69
CA PHE A 99 20.19 -6.90 18.11
C PHE A 99 19.90 -8.22 18.82
N ASN A 100 19.14 -8.15 19.91
CA ASN A 100 18.59 -9.34 20.56
C ASN A 100 17.36 -9.88 19.80
N ILE A 101 17.59 -10.75 18.82
CA ILE A 101 16.53 -11.31 17.97
C ILE A 101 15.89 -12.52 18.67
N THR A 102 14.72 -12.32 19.28
CA THR A 102 13.95 -13.41 19.91
C THR A 102 12.56 -13.56 19.29
N PRO A 103 11.98 -14.78 19.28
CA PRO A 103 10.61 -14.99 18.81
C PRO A 103 9.57 -14.14 19.55
N TRP A 104 9.85 -13.73 20.79
CA TRP A 104 8.98 -12.87 21.58
C TRP A 104 8.73 -11.50 20.95
N LEU A 105 9.65 -10.99 20.12
CA LEU A 105 9.44 -9.75 19.38
C LEU A 105 8.25 -9.83 18.41
N MET A 106 7.83 -11.03 18.00
CA MET A 106 6.63 -11.24 17.17
C MET A 106 5.32 -10.95 17.91
N ILE A 107 5.34 -10.80 19.24
CA ILE A 107 4.14 -10.43 20.00
C ILE A 107 3.60 -9.06 19.57
N VAL A 108 4.47 -8.11 19.22
CA VAL A 108 4.08 -6.76 18.78
C VAL A 108 3.28 -6.79 17.47
N PRO A 109 3.80 -7.36 16.36
CA PRO A 109 3.02 -7.48 15.13
C PRO A 109 1.81 -8.41 15.30
N ALA A 110 1.88 -9.46 16.12
CA ALA A 110 0.74 -10.35 16.38
C ALA A 110 -0.42 -9.62 17.08
N LEU A 111 -0.14 -8.87 18.16
CA LEU A 111 -1.14 -8.06 18.84
C LEU A 111 -1.69 -6.96 17.93
N THR A 112 -0.82 -6.35 17.11
CA THR A 112 -1.25 -5.37 16.10
C THR A 112 -2.21 -6.00 15.09
N ALA A 113 -1.91 -7.20 14.59
CA ALA A 113 -2.81 -7.93 13.69
C ALA A 113 -4.15 -8.29 14.36
N ILE A 114 -4.14 -8.67 15.64
CA ILE A 114 -5.36 -8.95 16.42
C ILE A 114 -6.21 -7.67 16.55
N MET A 115 -5.58 -6.52 16.84
CA MET A 115 -6.28 -5.23 16.94
C MET A 115 -6.93 -4.84 15.60
N ILE A 116 -6.22 -5.03 14.48
CA ILE A 116 -6.74 -4.80 13.12
C ILE A 116 -7.90 -5.77 12.82
N ALA A 117 -7.75 -7.06 13.12
CA ALA A 117 -8.79 -8.06 12.91
C ALA A 117 -10.06 -7.75 13.72
N ARG A 118 -9.91 -7.12 14.89
CA ARG A 118 -11.02 -6.63 15.73
C ARG A 118 -11.63 -5.30 15.26
N ARG A 119 -11.18 -4.74 14.14
CA ARG A 119 -11.69 -3.49 13.54
C ARG A 119 -11.60 -2.27 14.48
N LEU A 120 -10.56 -2.21 15.30
CA LEU A 120 -10.33 -1.02 16.12
C LEU A 120 -9.97 0.19 15.23
N PRO A 121 -10.37 1.42 15.60
CA PRO A 121 -10.01 2.63 14.86
C PRO A 121 -8.51 2.74 14.62
N ALA A 122 -8.10 3.12 13.40
CA ALA A 122 -6.69 3.14 12.98
C ALA A 122 -5.79 3.95 13.94
N LEU A 123 -6.28 5.11 14.42
CA LEU A 123 -5.56 5.94 15.39
C LEU A 123 -5.24 5.20 16.70
N ILE A 124 -6.19 4.39 17.19
CA ILE A 124 -6.03 3.58 18.41
C ILE A 124 -5.02 2.46 18.17
N VAL A 125 -5.14 1.77 17.03
CA VAL A 125 -4.22 0.68 16.66
C VAL A 125 -2.79 1.21 16.57
N LEU A 126 -2.58 2.34 15.88
CA LEU A 126 -1.27 2.97 15.75
C LEU A 126 -0.70 3.35 17.11
N GLY A 127 -1.46 4.08 17.95
CA GLY A 127 -1.01 4.50 19.28
C GLY A 127 -0.63 3.32 20.18
N LEU A 128 -1.48 2.29 20.25
CA LEU A 128 -1.21 1.09 21.05
C LEU A 128 -0.05 0.27 20.48
N SER A 129 0.07 0.14 19.16
CA SER A 129 1.17 -0.60 18.53
C SER A 129 2.53 0.09 18.76
N THR A 130 2.58 1.43 18.70
CA THR A 130 3.78 2.20 19.01
C THR A 130 4.15 2.06 20.49
N LEU A 131 3.17 2.10 21.40
CA LEU A 131 3.41 1.89 22.83
C LEU A 131 3.93 0.47 23.10
N LEU A 132 3.32 -0.56 22.50
CA LEU A 132 3.79 -1.95 22.60
C LEU A 132 5.22 -2.10 22.04
N ALA A 133 5.52 -1.46 20.92
CA ALA A 133 6.86 -1.46 20.34
C ALA A 133 7.89 -0.76 21.25
N ALA A 134 7.53 0.37 21.87
CA ALA A 134 8.36 1.08 22.83
C ALA A 134 8.68 0.22 24.07
N VAL A 135 7.67 -0.44 24.63
CA VAL A 135 7.84 -1.38 25.75
C VAL A 135 8.72 -2.56 25.34
N ALA A 136 8.50 -3.14 24.16
CA ALA A 136 9.34 -4.22 23.65
C ALA A 136 10.79 -3.77 23.42
N ALA A 137 11.02 -2.56 22.91
CA ALA A 137 12.37 -2.01 22.74
C ALA A 137 13.09 -1.85 24.09
N LEU A 138 12.41 -1.36 25.12
CA LEU A 138 12.96 -1.22 26.47
C LEU A 138 13.32 -2.57 27.12
N ILE A 139 12.52 -3.61 26.88
CA ILE A 139 12.73 -4.94 27.47
C ILE A 139 13.80 -5.73 26.71
N PHE A 140 13.72 -5.74 25.38
CA PHE A 140 14.54 -6.62 24.55
C PHE A 140 15.78 -5.94 23.96
N GLN A 141 15.79 -4.62 23.80
CA GLN A 141 16.90 -3.85 23.20
C GLN A 141 17.38 -2.68 24.09
N PRO A 142 17.61 -2.88 25.40
CA PRO A 142 17.94 -1.79 26.32
C PRO A 142 19.23 -1.06 25.96
N ASP A 143 20.24 -1.77 25.44
CA ASP A 143 21.55 -1.19 25.12
C ASP A 143 21.49 -0.24 23.92
N ILE A 144 20.69 -0.57 22.90
CA ILE A 144 20.46 0.29 21.74
C ILE A 144 19.72 1.56 22.15
N ILE A 145 18.69 1.44 22.99
CA ILE A 145 17.94 2.60 23.50
C ILE A 145 18.84 3.50 24.35
N ARG A 146 19.76 2.93 25.13
CA ARG A 146 20.77 3.69 25.87
C ARG A 146 21.75 4.40 24.95
N GLU A 147 22.26 3.74 23.92
CA GLU A 147 23.16 4.33 22.93
C GLU A 147 22.52 5.57 22.30
N ILE A 148 21.26 5.47 21.87
CA ILE A 148 20.50 6.57 21.27
C ILE A 148 20.27 7.71 22.30
N GLY A 149 19.86 7.38 23.53
CA GLY A 149 19.55 8.37 24.55
C GLY A 149 20.78 9.09 25.13
N ALA A 150 21.91 8.39 25.25
CA ALA A 150 23.15 8.91 25.84
C ALA A 150 23.80 9.97 24.97
N GLY A 151 23.63 9.90 23.64
CA GLY A 151 24.11 10.91 22.71
C GLY A 151 23.48 12.30 22.89
N ILE A 152 22.35 12.40 23.61
CA ILE A 152 21.54 13.63 23.70
C ILE A 152 21.41 14.13 25.14
N SER A 153 21.17 13.24 26.11
CA SER A 153 20.86 13.64 27.50
C SER A 153 22.06 13.72 28.45
N GLY A 154 23.28 13.43 27.99
CA GLY A 154 24.48 13.37 28.84
C GLY A 154 24.40 12.28 29.92
N THR A 155 25.26 12.38 30.95
CA THR A 155 25.43 11.37 32.02
C THR A 155 24.45 11.53 33.18
N GLU A 156 23.22 12.02 32.95
CA GLU A 156 22.19 12.07 33.99
C GLU A 156 21.45 10.73 34.14
N SER A 157 20.70 10.59 35.25
CA SER A 157 19.94 9.40 35.68
C SER A 157 19.49 8.45 34.56
N GLN A 158 19.74 7.15 34.74
CA GLN A 158 19.47 6.09 33.75
C GLN A 158 18.02 6.08 33.23
N ALA A 159 17.05 6.49 34.05
CA ALA A 159 15.65 6.59 33.64
C ALA A 159 15.42 7.66 32.57
N LYS A 160 16.13 8.81 32.66
CA LYS A 160 16.05 9.90 31.68
C LYS A 160 16.66 9.48 30.34
N ILE A 161 17.80 8.80 30.35
CA ILE A 161 18.45 8.28 29.14
C ILE A 161 17.53 7.31 28.40
N LEU A 162 16.93 6.34 29.12
CA LEU A 162 16.01 5.37 28.52
C LEU A 162 14.75 6.03 27.97
N PHE A 163 14.19 7.00 28.69
CA PHE A 163 13.03 7.76 28.22
C PHE A 163 13.37 8.55 26.95
N THR A 164 14.45 9.33 26.97
CA THR A 164 14.90 10.10 25.80
C THR A 164 15.16 9.19 24.61
N GLY A 165 15.93 8.12 24.78
CA GLY A 165 16.24 7.18 23.69
C GLY A 165 14.98 6.54 23.08
N THR A 166 13.96 6.27 23.91
CA THR A 166 12.68 5.73 23.43
C THR A 166 11.90 6.77 22.61
N ILE A 167 11.79 8.01 23.11
CA ILE A 167 11.09 9.08 22.41
C ILE A 167 11.81 9.42 21.09
N GLU A 168 13.13 9.47 21.11
CA GLU A 168 13.96 9.70 19.92
C GLU A 168 13.76 8.63 18.86
N SER A 169 13.71 7.36 19.26
CA SER A 169 13.42 6.22 18.37
C SER A 169 12.04 6.31 17.70
N ILE A 170 11.07 6.97 18.33
CA ILE A 170 9.72 7.16 17.78
C ILE A 170 9.67 8.42 16.90
N TYR A 171 10.20 9.52 17.41
CA TYR A 171 9.98 10.86 16.85
C TYR A 171 11.01 11.25 15.79
N ASN A 172 12.29 11.02 16.08
CA ASN A 172 13.42 11.49 15.30
C ASN A 172 13.96 10.43 14.34
N SER A 173 14.89 10.84 13.49
CA SER A 173 15.65 9.90 12.65
C SER A 173 16.73 9.22 13.50
N VAL A 174 16.73 7.90 13.50
CA VAL A 174 17.69 7.07 14.24
C VAL A 174 18.44 6.18 13.26
N SER A 175 19.76 6.15 13.41
CA SER A 175 20.65 5.20 12.73
C SER A 175 21.51 4.53 13.79
N VAL A 176 21.54 3.20 13.78
CA VAL A 176 22.37 2.40 14.68
C VAL A 176 23.64 2.02 13.91
N ASP A 177 24.81 2.30 14.48
CA ASP A 177 26.06 1.88 13.86
C ASP A 177 26.33 0.40 14.14
N THR A 178 26.25 -0.39 13.09
CA THR A 178 26.47 -1.83 13.09
C THR A 178 27.85 -2.21 12.55
N GLY A 179 28.65 -1.24 12.07
CA GLY A 179 29.95 -1.46 11.44
C GLY A 179 29.89 -1.83 9.95
N ASN A 180 28.70 -2.08 9.39
CA ASN A 180 28.47 -2.25 7.96
C ASN A 180 27.49 -1.15 7.46
N PRO A 181 27.90 -0.28 6.50
CA PRO A 181 27.05 0.81 6.01
C PRO A 181 25.71 0.38 5.41
N GLU A 182 25.66 -0.79 4.76
CA GLU A 182 24.41 -1.30 4.16
C GLU A 182 23.44 -1.78 5.25
N VAL A 183 23.94 -2.45 6.28
CA VAL A 183 23.13 -2.85 7.43
C VAL A 183 22.67 -1.63 8.24
N ASN A 184 23.50 -0.59 8.36
CA ASN A 184 23.11 0.68 8.98
C ASN A 184 21.92 1.32 8.28
N GLN A 185 21.91 1.32 6.94
CA GLN A 185 20.75 1.82 6.17
C GLN A 185 19.52 0.94 6.36
N LEU A 186 19.70 -0.37 6.51
CA LEU A 186 18.59 -1.30 6.70
C LEU A 186 17.85 -1.07 8.03
N VAL A 187 18.59 -0.79 9.10
CA VAL A 187 18.02 -0.57 10.43
C VAL A 187 17.75 0.90 10.74
N ALA A 188 18.07 1.81 9.82
CA ALA A 188 17.78 3.22 9.95
C ALA A 188 16.27 3.48 9.86
N SER A 189 15.77 4.35 10.74
CA SER A 189 14.40 4.84 10.73
C SER A 189 14.40 6.36 10.65
N LYS A 190 13.43 6.93 9.93
CA LYS A 190 13.25 8.39 9.88
C LYS A 190 12.31 8.93 10.96
N GLY A 191 11.70 8.05 11.75
CA GLY A 191 10.72 8.40 12.78
C GLY A 191 9.50 9.14 12.23
N MET A 192 8.74 9.77 13.13
CA MET A 192 7.60 10.61 12.76
C MET A 192 8.02 11.86 11.96
N ILE A 193 9.16 12.47 12.29
CA ILE A 193 9.68 13.66 11.57
C ILE A 193 9.90 13.36 10.09
N GLY A 194 10.44 12.18 9.77
CA GLY A 194 10.65 11.75 8.39
C GLY A 194 9.40 11.72 7.53
N MET A 195 8.22 11.61 8.16
CA MET A 195 6.94 11.58 7.48
C MET A 195 6.27 12.95 7.36
N LEU A 196 6.76 14.01 8.03
CA LEU A 196 6.09 15.32 8.04
C LEU A 196 5.94 15.92 6.64
N ASN A 197 6.99 15.84 5.80
CA ASN A 197 6.91 16.30 4.42
C ASN A 197 5.82 15.54 3.64
N THR A 198 5.72 14.23 3.84
CA THR A 198 4.68 13.39 3.24
C THR A 198 3.29 13.79 3.73
N VAL A 199 3.13 14.05 5.03
CA VAL A 199 1.86 14.52 5.60
C VAL A 199 1.46 15.87 5.00
N TYR A 200 2.39 16.82 4.88
CA TYR A 200 2.10 18.13 4.26
C TYR A 200 1.69 17.99 2.80
N LEU A 201 2.40 17.19 2.02
CA LEU A 201 2.05 16.94 0.63
C LEU A 201 0.68 16.27 0.49
N ILE A 202 0.34 15.32 1.37
CA ILE A 202 -0.99 14.67 1.40
C ILE A 202 -2.07 15.71 1.68
N ILE A 203 -1.89 16.58 2.69
CA ILE A 203 -2.87 17.63 3.01
C ILE A 203 -3.06 18.58 1.82
N CYS A 204 -1.96 19.04 1.20
CA CYS A 204 -2.04 19.90 0.01
C CYS A 204 -2.76 19.23 -1.17
N ALA A 205 -2.42 17.96 -1.45
CA ALA A 205 -3.06 17.17 -2.50
C ALA A 205 -4.57 16.98 -2.24
N MET A 206 -4.94 16.68 -0.99
CA MET A 206 -6.35 16.55 -0.58
C MET A 206 -7.11 17.88 -0.73
N CYS A 207 -6.53 19.00 -0.30
CA CYS A 207 -7.12 20.33 -0.49
C CYS A 207 -7.33 20.66 -1.98
N PHE A 208 -6.35 20.34 -2.83
CA PHE A 208 -6.46 20.52 -4.27
C PHE A 208 -7.55 19.63 -4.90
N GLY A 209 -7.56 18.34 -4.56
CA GLY A 209 -8.61 17.41 -4.99
C GLY A 209 -10.01 17.84 -4.55
N ALA A 210 -10.16 18.34 -3.33
CA ALA A 210 -11.40 18.88 -2.80
C ALA A 210 -11.86 20.16 -3.53
N ALA A 211 -10.94 21.08 -3.84
CA ALA A 211 -11.25 22.29 -4.60
C ALA A 211 -11.71 21.98 -6.03
N MET A 212 -11.06 21.03 -6.71
CA MET A 212 -11.50 20.57 -8.04
C MET A 212 -12.88 19.90 -8.01
N LYS A 213 -13.19 19.18 -6.93
CA LYS A 213 -14.53 18.60 -6.74
C LYS A 213 -15.58 19.69 -6.50
N ALA A 214 -15.31 20.63 -5.60
CA ALA A 214 -16.24 21.70 -5.25
C ALA A 214 -16.54 22.66 -6.41
N SER A 215 -15.56 22.90 -7.28
CA SER A 215 -15.70 23.73 -8.49
C SER A 215 -16.42 23.03 -9.66
N GLY A 216 -16.75 21.73 -9.55
CA GLY A 216 -17.38 20.97 -10.63
C GLY A 216 -16.45 20.58 -11.78
N MET A 217 -15.16 20.93 -11.72
CA MET A 217 -14.18 20.63 -12.77
C MET A 217 -14.05 19.12 -13.04
N LEU A 218 -14.16 18.29 -12.01
CA LEU A 218 -14.06 16.83 -12.14
C LEU A 218 -15.23 16.24 -12.94
N HIS A 219 -16.43 16.81 -12.82
CA HIS A 219 -17.58 16.40 -13.63
C HIS A 219 -17.38 16.79 -15.10
N HIS A 220 -16.82 17.98 -15.35
CA HIS A 220 -16.52 18.42 -16.71
C HIS A 220 -15.41 17.60 -17.38
N LEU A 221 -14.31 17.33 -16.68
CA LEU A 221 -13.24 16.46 -17.17
C LEU A 221 -13.76 15.06 -17.53
N ALA A 222 -14.64 14.51 -16.72
CA ALA A 222 -15.27 13.23 -17.00
C ALA A 222 -16.20 13.29 -18.22
N SER A 223 -16.95 14.37 -18.41
CA SER A 223 -17.85 14.56 -19.55
C SER A 223 -17.13 14.53 -20.92
N ILE A 224 -15.84 14.85 -20.95
CA ILE A 224 -14.99 14.76 -22.14
C ILE A 224 -14.67 13.30 -22.51
N ILE A 225 -14.69 12.37 -21.54
CA ILE A 225 -14.36 10.94 -21.73
C ILE A 225 -15.59 10.11 -22.12
N LEU A 226 -16.80 10.64 -21.90
CA LEU A 226 -18.08 9.95 -22.14
C LEU A 226 -18.39 9.50 -23.59
N PRO A 227 -17.95 10.15 -24.70
CA PRO A 227 -18.45 9.80 -26.03
C PRO A 227 -17.93 8.46 -26.61
N MET A 228 -17.00 7.76 -25.95
CA MET A 228 -16.44 6.50 -26.45
C MET A 228 -17.17 5.23 -25.99
N ALA A 229 -17.98 5.29 -24.92
CA ALA A 229 -18.53 4.09 -24.25
C ALA A 229 -19.80 3.51 -24.89
N LYS A 230 -19.72 2.95 -26.10
CA LYS A 230 -20.89 2.41 -26.84
C LYS A 230 -21.13 0.91 -26.69
N HIS A 231 -20.10 0.15 -26.31
CA HIS A 231 -20.17 -1.30 -26.19
C HIS A 231 -19.40 -1.78 -24.95
N ARG A 232 -19.72 -2.99 -24.47
CA ARG A 232 -19.19 -3.62 -23.24
C ARG A 232 -17.70 -3.35 -22.98
N VAL A 233 -16.86 -3.60 -23.99
CA VAL A 233 -15.40 -3.45 -23.89
C VAL A 233 -15.04 -1.98 -23.69
N SER A 234 -15.61 -1.09 -24.50
CA SER A 234 -15.34 0.34 -24.37
C SER A 234 -15.87 0.91 -23.06
N LEU A 235 -17.01 0.43 -22.58
CA LEU A 235 -17.57 0.87 -21.30
C LEU A 235 -16.62 0.54 -20.13
N VAL A 236 -16.19 -0.72 -20.02
CA VAL A 236 -15.24 -1.14 -18.97
C VAL A 236 -13.88 -0.46 -19.15
N THR A 237 -13.38 -0.35 -20.38
CA THR A 237 -12.11 0.32 -20.68
C THR A 237 -12.16 1.80 -20.28
N SER A 238 -13.23 2.51 -20.64
CA SER A 238 -13.42 3.91 -20.24
C SER A 238 -13.49 4.05 -18.72
N THR A 239 -14.17 3.14 -18.01
CA THR A 239 -14.19 3.14 -16.53
C THR A 239 -12.80 2.94 -15.95
N VAL A 240 -12.04 1.97 -16.48
CA VAL A 240 -10.68 1.66 -16.00
C VAL A 240 -9.73 2.83 -16.24
N VAL A 241 -9.68 3.34 -17.47
CA VAL A 241 -8.84 4.48 -17.86
C VAL A 241 -9.20 5.72 -17.03
N THR A 242 -10.49 6.00 -16.85
CA THR A 242 -10.93 7.16 -16.06
C THR A 242 -10.54 7.01 -14.60
N GLY A 243 -10.76 5.84 -13.99
CA GLY A 243 -10.40 5.62 -12.58
C GLY A 243 -8.88 5.73 -12.34
N THR A 244 -8.07 5.20 -13.25
CA THR A 244 -6.61 5.37 -13.19
C THR A 244 -6.18 6.81 -13.42
N ALA A 245 -6.78 7.52 -14.38
CA ALA A 245 -6.50 8.93 -14.63
C ALA A 245 -6.90 9.81 -13.43
N LEU A 246 -8.02 9.52 -12.78
CA LEU A 246 -8.48 10.26 -11.60
C LEU A 246 -7.56 10.05 -10.39
N ASN A 247 -6.89 8.90 -10.26
CA ASN A 247 -5.81 8.76 -9.26
C ASN A 247 -4.66 9.74 -9.52
N GLY A 248 -4.27 9.91 -10.78
CA GLY A 248 -3.23 10.87 -11.17
C GLY A 248 -3.67 12.33 -11.02
N ILE A 249 -4.93 12.65 -11.29
CA ILE A 249 -5.43 14.05 -11.25
C ILE A 249 -5.79 14.45 -9.82
N VAL A 250 -6.62 13.67 -9.15
CA VAL A 250 -7.19 14.01 -7.84
C VAL A 250 -6.22 13.71 -6.71
N SER A 251 -5.28 12.78 -6.92
CA SER A 251 -4.25 12.41 -5.94
C SER A 251 -4.79 11.82 -4.63
N ASP A 252 -6.08 11.48 -4.61
CA ASP A 252 -6.80 10.88 -3.49
C ASP A 252 -7.62 9.67 -3.99
N GLN A 253 -7.33 8.51 -3.40
CA GLN A 253 -7.92 7.23 -3.80
C GLN A 253 -9.43 7.18 -3.54
N TYR A 254 -9.89 7.71 -2.41
CA TYR A 254 -11.31 7.72 -2.03
C TYR A 254 -12.14 8.54 -3.01
N LEU A 255 -11.66 9.74 -3.35
CA LEU A 255 -12.29 10.60 -4.34
C LEU A 255 -12.28 9.97 -5.73
N ALA A 256 -11.18 9.34 -6.16
CA ALA A 256 -11.12 8.64 -7.44
C ALA A 256 -12.18 7.54 -7.53
N ILE A 257 -12.37 6.73 -6.48
CA ILE A 257 -13.41 5.68 -6.42
C ILE A 257 -14.82 6.28 -6.50
N ILE A 258 -15.10 7.30 -5.69
CA ILE A 258 -16.42 7.96 -5.62
C ILE A 258 -16.79 8.57 -6.98
N LEU A 259 -15.87 9.34 -7.57
CA LEU A 259 -16.10 10.04 -8.82
C LEU A 259 -16.30 9.04 -9.95
N THR A 260 -15.39 8.08 -10.12
CA THR A 260 -15.52 7.06 -11.17
C THR A 260 -16.84 6.30 -11.07
N SER A 261 -17.24 5.91 -9.86
CA SER A 261 -18.54 5.26 -9.63
C SER A 261 -19.70 6.17 -10.05
N SER A 262 -19.70 7.43 -9.62
CA SER A 262 -20.79 8.36 -9.92
C SER A 262 -20.91 8.70 -11.41
N LEU A 263 -19.78 8.78 -12.13
CA LEU A 263 -19.74 9.17 -13.54
C LEU A 263 -20.28 8.10 -14.48
N PHE A 264 -20.02 6.83 -14.16
CA PHE A 264 -20.39 5.72 -15.03
C PHE A 264 -21.71 5.05 -14.64
N LYS A 265 -22.26 5.34 -13.46
CA LYS A 265 -23.47 4.70 -12.94
C LYS A 265 -24.63 4.70 -13.93
N ASP A 266 -25.03 5.89 -14.37
CA ASP A 266 -26.18 6.05 -15.28
C ASP A 266 -25.93 5.38 -16.64
N ILE A 267 -24.66 5.27 -17.07
CA ILE A 267 -24.29 4.64 -18.33
C ILE A 267 -24.43 3.12 -18.23
N TYR A 268 -23.90 2.52 -17.15
CA TYR A 268 -24.04 1.08 -16.91
C TYR A 268 -25.51 0.68 -16.75
N ASP A 269 -26.31 1.53 -16.13
CA ASP A 269 -27.76 1.36 -15.97
C ASP A 269 -28.48 1.39 -17.33
N LYS A 270 -28.20 2.40 -18.16
CA LYS A 270 -28.77 2.52 -19.51
C LYS A 270 -28.41 1.34 -20.42
N GLU A 271 -27.18 0.86 -20.32
CA GLU A 271 -26.69 -0.31 -21.07
C GLU A 271 -27.17 -1.66 -20.48
N GLY A 272 -27.90 -1.63 -19.36
CA GLY A 272 -28.52 -2.79 -18.75
C GLY A 272 -27.53 -3.76 -18.06
N TYR A 273 -26.34 -3.30 -17.65
CA TYR A 273 -25.40 -4.13 -16.88
C TYR A 273 -25.70 -4.11 -15.38
N GLU A 274 -25.40 -5.19 -14.66
CA GLU A 274 -25.49 -5.16 -13.20
C GLU A 274 -24.41 -4.25 -12.57
N ASP A 275 -24.78 -3.57 -11.47
CA ASP A 275 -23.91 -2.63 -10.74
C ASP A 275 -22.60 -3.25 -10.24
N ARG A 276 -22.56 -4.58 -10.07
CA ARG A 276 -21.33 -5.32 -9.73
C ARG A 276 -20.25 -5.19 -10.80
N LEU A 277 -20.60 -4.97 -12.07
CA LEU A 277 -19.61 -4.76 -13.13
C LEU A 277 -18.90 -3.42 -12.97
N LEU A 278 -19.66 -2.34 -12.76
CA LEU A 278 -19.10 -1.02 -12.48
C LEU A 278 -18.28 -1.04 -11.19
N SER A 279 -18.85 -1.58 -10.12
CA SER A 279 -18.18 -1.71 -8.82
C SER A 279 -16.84 -2.44 -8.94
N ARG A 280 -16.79 -3.54 -9.70
CA ARG A 280 -15.54 -4.26 -9.98
C ARG A 280 -14.56 -3.44 -10.79
N ALA A 281 -15.01 -2.81 -11.87
CA ALA A 281 -14.15 -2.01 -12.74
C ALA A 281 -13.52 -0.82 -12.02
N VAL A 282 -14.26 -0.18 -11.10
CA VAL A 282 -13.76 0.90 -10.23
C VAL A 282 -12.69 0.38 -9.28
N GLU A 283 -12.92 -0.75 -8.61
CA GLU A 283 -11.92 -1.34 -7.71
C GLU A 283 -10.67 -1.83 -8.47
N ASP A 284 -10.87 -2.40 -9.66
CA ASP A 284 -9.80 -2.84 -10.55
C ASP A 284 -8.95 -1.68 -11.09
N SER A 285 -9.42 -0.43 -11.01
CA SER A 285 -8.71 0.76 -11.48
C SER A 285 -8.31 1.73 -10.37
N ALA A 286 -9.28 2.42 -9.77
CA ALA A 286 -9.06 3.49 -8.81
C ALA A 286 -8.41 2.98 -7.52
N THR A 287 -8.75 1.77 -7.07
CA THR A 287 -8.13 1.22 -5.85
C THR A 287 -6.69 0.82 -6.11
N VAL A 288 -6.44 -0.07 -7.07
CA VAL A 288 -5.10 -0.66 -7.25
C VAL A 288 -4.06 0.26 -7.90
N THR A 289 -4.45 1.28 -8.68
CA THR A 289 -3.47 2.13 -9.36
C THR A 289 -3.00 3.34 -8.57
N SER A 290 -3.63 3.62 -7.41
CA SER A 290 -3.25 4.74 -6.56
C SER A 290 -1.76 4.80 -6.17
N PRO A 291 -1.08 3.70 -5.77
CA PRO A 291 0.32 3.75 -5.33
C PRO A 291 1.30 3.99 -6.49
N LEU A 292 0.84 3.95 -7.74
CA LEU A 292 1.66 4.13 -8.93
C LEU A 292 1.93 5.61 -9.24
N PHE A 293 1.21 6.54 -8.60
CA PHE A 293 1.37 7.97 -8.81
C PHE A 293 2.23 8.58 -7.68
N PRO A 294 3.42 9.15 -7.98
CA PRO A 294 4.34 9.65 -6.95
C PRO A 294 3.78 10.71 -6.01
N TRP A 295 2.78 11.46 -6.50
CA TRP A 295 2.15 12.56 -5.80
C TRP A 295 0.77 12.18 -5.22
N SER A 296 0.33 10.93 -5.36
CA SER A 296 -0.87 10.46 -4.64
C SER A 296 -0.55 10.17 -3.19
N SER A 297 -1.56 10.21 -2.32
CA SER A 297 -1.39 9.87 -0.91
C SER A 297 -0.81 8.46 -0.71
N CYS A 298 -1.29 7.48 -1.48
CA CYS A 298 -0.77 6.12 -1.45
C CYS A 298 0.69 6.05 -1.94
N GLY A 299 1.02 6.69 -3.07
CA GLY A 299 2.37 6.65 -3.64
C GLY A 299 3.40 7.27 -2.71
N MET A 300 3.10 8.45 -2.15
CA MET A 300 3.97 9.11 -1.19
C MET A 300 4.16 8.29 0.09
N THR A 301 3.08 7.68 0.59
CA THR A 301 3.13 6.84 1.81
C THR A 301 3.99 5.61 1.59
N GLN A 302 3.77 4.86 0.48
CA GLN A 302 4.58 3.67 0.18
C GLN A 302 6.04 4.03 -0.06
N ALA A 303 6.32 5.11 -0.80
CA ALA A 303 7.69 5.54 -1.04
C ALA A 303 8.42 5.96 0.25
N THR A 304 7.71 6.58 1.19
CA THR A 304 8.28 7.00 2.48
C THR A 304 8.55 5.81 3.38
N ILE A 305 7.57 4.89 3.53
CA ILE A 305 7.68 3.73 4.43
C ILE A 305 8.73 2.74 3.91
N LEU A 306 8.73 2.47 2.60
CA LEU A 306 9.68 1.54 1.98
C LEU A 306 11.04 2.19 1.73
N SER A 307 11.14 3.52 1.82
CA SER A 307 12.32 4.30 1.40
C SER A 307 12.74 4.04 -0.05
N VAL A 308 11.77 3.74 -0.92
CA VAL A 308 11.98 3.48 -2.35
C VAL A 308 11.14 4.46 -3.17
N PRO A 309 11.73 5.27 -4.06
CA PRO A 309 10.96 6.20 -4.89
C PRO A 309 9.88 5.50 -5.73
N THR A 310 8.73 6.16 -5.91
CA THR A 310 7.59 5.57 -6.64
C THR A 310 7.95 5.12 -8.04
N LEU A 311 8.67 5.93 -8.81
CA LEU A 311 9.07 5.57 -10.17
C LEU A 311 10.02 4.37 -10.22
N THR A 312 10.73 4.08 -9.13
CA THR A 312 11.63 2.92 -9.02
C THR A 312 10.86 1.62 -8.82
N TYR A 313 9.82 1.62 -7.99
CA TYR A 313 9.01 0.40 -7.75
C TYR A 313 7.86 0.22 -8.75
N LEU A 314 7.38 1.31 -9.38
CA LEU A 314 6.25 1.33 -10.30
C LEU A 314 6.27 0.18 -11.32
N PRO A 315 7.36 -0.04 -12.10
CA PRO A 315 7.38 -1.08 -13.12
C PRO A 315 7.26 -2.51 -12.56
N TYR A 316 7.52 -2.70 -11.26
CA TYR A 316 7.47 -3.99 -10.59
C TYR A 316 6.19 -4.21 -9.79
N CYS A 317 5.28 -3.23 -9.72
CA CYS A 317 3.95 -3.40 -9.13
C CYS A 317 3.03 -4.18 -10.07
N PHE A 318 3.41 -5.41 -10.42
CA PHE A 318 2.75 -6.22 -11.44
C PHE A 318 1.27 -6.43 -11.14
N PHE A 319 0.88 -6.69 -9.88
CA PHE A 319 -0.53 -6.87 -9.56
C PHE A 319 -1.34 -5.60 -9.85
N ASN A 320 -0.80 -4.44 -9.45
CA ASN A 320 -1.43 -3.13 -9.64
C ASN A 320 -1.55 -2.73 -11.11
N ILE A 321 -0.61 -3.17 -11.96
CA ILE A 321 -0.62 -2.93 -13.41
C ILE A 321 -1.52 -3.93 -14.13
N ILE A 322 -1.47 -5.21 -13.75
CA ILE A 322 -2.20 -6.30 -14.41
C ILE A 322 -3.69 -6.24 -14.07
N SER A 323 -4.08 -5.90 -12.83
CA SER A 323 -5.49 -5.89 -12.41
C SER A 323 -6.40 -5.01 -13.30
N PRO A 324 -6.05 -3.75 -13.62
CA PRO A 324 -6.79 -2.93 -14.59
C PRO A 324 -6.92 -3.58 -15.97
N LEU A 325 -5.81 -4.11 -16.50
CA LEU A 325 -5.77 -4.78 -17.81
C LEU A 325 -6.58 -6.07 -17.82
N MET A 326 -6.61 -6.79 -16.71
CA MET A 326 -7.41 -8.00 -16.54
C MET A 326 -8.91 -7.68 -16.58
N SER A 327 -9.33 -6.53 -16.02
CA SER A 327 -10.73 -6.09 -16.12
C SER A 327 -11.16 -5.87 -17.57
N ILE A 328 -10.29 -5.24 -18.38
CA ILE A 328 -10.48 -5.06 -19.82
C ILE A 328 -10.51 -6.41 -20.54
N THR A 329 -9.59 -7.31 -20.21
CA THR A 329 -9.50 -8.66 -20.81
C THR A 329 -10.77 -9.47 -20.55
N VAL A 330 -11.26 -9.49 -19.31
CA VAL A 330 -12.54 -10.15 -18.95
C VAL A 330 -13.71 -9.50 -19.69
N ALA A 331 -13.68 -8.18 -19.92
CA ALA A 331 -14.68 -7.49 -20.73
C ALA A 331 -14.63 -7.88 -22.21
N ILE A 332 -13.45 -8.11 -22.79
CA ILE A 332 -13.30 -8.62 -24.15
C ILE A 332 -13.89 -10.04 -24.25
N LEU A 333 -13.50 -10.93 -23.34
CA LEU A 333 -13.97 -12.32 -23.31
C LEU A 333 -15.46 -12.46 -23.00
N GLY A 334 -16.08 -11.45 -22.37
CA GLY A 334 -17.47 -11.51 -21.94
C GLY A 334 -17.72 -12.46 -20.77
N PHE A 335 -16.66 -12.87 -20.08
CA PHE A 335 -16.74 -13.89 -19.04
C PHE A 335 -17.46 -13.35 -17.80
N LYS A 336 -18.56 -14.02 -17.42
CA LYS A 336 -19.36 -13.70 -16.22
C LYS A 336 -19.83 -12.25 -16.17
N ILE A 337 -20.11 -11.63 -17.32
CA ILE A 337 -20.71 -10.30 -17.40
C ILE A 337 -22.24 -10.43 -17.43
N PHE A 338 -22.89 -9.95 -16.38
CA PHE A 338 -24.32 -10.10 -16.17
C PHE A 338 -25.08 -8.83 -16.53
N ARG A 339 -26.26 -9.02 -17.14
CA ARG A 339 -27.22 -7.96 -17.42
C ARG A 339 -28.36 -7.98 -16.41
N LYS A 340 -28.93 -6.81 -16.13
CA LYS A 340 -30.15 -6.69 -15.31
C LYS A 340 -31.29 -7.39 -16.04
N VAL A 341 -32.07 -8.18 -15.31
CA VAL A 341 -33.34 -8.70 -15.82
C VAL A 341 -34.27 -7.50 -15.88
N MET A 342 -34.67 -7.09 -17.08
CA MET A 342 -35.70 -6.06 -17.23
C MET A 342 -37.02 -6.67 -16.77
N SER A 343 -37.50 -6.24 -15.59
CA SER A 343 -38.88 -6.47 -15.14
C SER A 343 -39.79 -5.39 -15.71
#